data_AF-A0A940WVX7-F1
#
_entry.id   AF-A0A940WVX7-F1
#
_cell.length_a   1.000
_cell.length_b   1.000
_cell.length_c   1.000
_cell.angle_alpha   90.00
_cell.angle_beta   90.00
_cell.angle_gamma   90.00
#
_symmetry.space_group_name_H-M   'P 1'
#
loop_
_entity.id
_entity.type
_entity.pdbx_description
1 polymer ?
#
loop_
_entity_poly.entity_id
_entity_poly.type
_entity_poly.pdbx_seq_one_letter_code
_entity_poly.pdbx_strand_id
1 'polypeptide(L)'
;MKNNITSVQTQNSISQAQQSIEHAHNAISQAQSHPTEETIEHAKNSLEHAEHSVQQASDIENQDALKMLQGDLDQERQAFKTISKQD
;
A
#
# COMPACT_ATOMS: atom_id res chain seq x y z
N MET A 1 9.61 17.83 -27.99
CA MET A 1 8.35 17.40 -27.37
C MET A 1 8.70 16.36 -26.31
N LYS A 2 8.79 16.74 -25.01
CA LYS A 2 9.31 15.88 -23.93
C LYS A 2 8.51 16.02 -22.61
N ASN A 3 7.21 16.31 -22.68
CA ASN A 3 6.46 16.75 -21.49
C ASN A 3 5.13 16.01 -21.24
N ASN A 4 4.75 15.01 -22.03
CA ASN A 4 3.46 14.32 -21.88
C ASN A 4 3.55 12.95 -21.19
N ILE A 5 4.74 12.36 -21.06
CA ILE A 5 4.91 11.02 -20.50
C ILE A 5 4.95 11.09 -18.96
N THR A 6 5.63 12.10 -18.42
CA THR A 6 5.80 12.30 -16.97
C THR A 6 4.47 12.48 -16.26
N SER A 7 3.57 13.34 -16.77
CA SER A 7 2.27 13.58 -16.10
C SER A 7 1.37 12.34 -16.06
N VAL A 8 1.36 11.51 -17.10
CA VAL A 8 0.56 10.28 -17.16
C VAL A 8 1.19 9.17 -16.32
N GLN A 9 2.51 9.03 -16.34
CA GLN A 9 3.22 8.07 -15.49
C GLN A 9 3.05 8.41 -14.01
N THR A 10 3.16 9.69 -13.63
CA THR A 10 2.95 10.13 -12.23
C THR A 10 1.55 9.82 -11.73
N GLN A 11 0.51 10.10 -12.53
CA GLN A 11 -0.88 9.76 -12.17
C GLN A 11 -1.11 8.26 -12.06
N ASN A 12 -0.44 7.46 -12.90
CA ASN A 12 -0.54 6.01 -12.88
C ASN A 12 0.14 5.43 -11.63
N SER A 13 1.32 5.90 -11.26
CA SER A 13 2.04 5.43 -10.06
C SER A 13 1.31 5.75 -8.75
N ILE A 14 0.71 6.94 -8.61
CA ILE A 14 -0.12 7.28 -7.45
C ILE A 14 -1.34 6.35 -7.39
N SER A 15 -2.05 6.17 -8.51
CA SER A 15 -3.25 5.33 -8.55
C SER A 15 -2.93 3.86 -8.21
N GLN A 16 -1.81 3.34 -8.72
CA GLN A 16 -1.33 2.00 -8.39
C GLN A 16 -1.02 1.87 -6.90
N ALA A 17 -0.35 2.86 -6.30
CA ALA A 17 -0.07 2.87 -4.87
C ALA A 17 -1.35 2.87 -4.02
N GLN A 18 -2.34 3.71 -4.37
CA GLN A 18 -3.63 3.74 -3.70
C GLN A 18 -4.37 2.39 -3.79
N GLN A 19 -4.40 1.79 -4.98
CA GLN A 19 -5.02 0.49 -5.18
C GLN A 19 -4.32 -0.59 -4.33
N SER A 20 -3.00 -0.64 -4.35
CA SER A 20 -2.23 -1.60 -3.55
C SER A 20 -2.48 -1.43 -2.05
N ILE A 21 -2.57 -0.18 -1.56
CA ILE A 21 -2.93 0.11 -0.16
C ILE A 21 -4.35 -0.38 0.16
N GLU A 22 -5.33 -0.12 -0.71
CA GLU A 22 -6.70 -0.60 -0.54
C GLU A 22 -6.77 -2.15 -0.51
N HIS A 23 -5.98 -2.82 -1.37
CA HIS A 23 -5.85 -4.27 -1.34
C HIS A 23 -5.25 -4.77 -0.01
N ALA A 24 -4.20 -4.11 0.49
CA ALA A 24 -3.62 -4.42 1.80
C ALA A 24 -4.64 -4.23 2.92
N HIS A 25 -5.38 -3.12 2.92
CA HIS A 25 -6.44 -2.84 3.89
C HIS A 25 -7.51 -3.95 3.91
N ASN A 26 -7.98 -4.37 2.74
CA ASN A 26 -8.97 -5.44 2.61
C ASN A 26 -8.43 -6.78 3.13
N ALA A 27 -7.20 -7.12 2.78
CA ALA A 27 -6.56 -8.37 3.23
C ALA A 27 -6.33 -8.37 4.76
N ILE A 28 -5.87 -7.25 5.32
CA ILE A 28 -5.71 -7.08 6.77
C ILE A 28 -7.05 -7.16 7.48
N SER A 29 -8.10 -6.53 6.95
CA SER A 29 -9.46 -6.61 7.52
C SER A 29 -10.00 -8.04 7.54
N GLN A 30 -9.70 -8.82 6.50
CA GLN A 30 -10.04 -10.25 6.45
C GLN A 30 -9.29 -11.03 7.54
N ALA A 31 -7.98 -10.81 7.68
CA ALA A 31 -7.16 -11.46 8.70
C ALA A 31 -7.52 -11.01 10.13
N GLN A 32 -7.99 -9.77 10.33
CA GLN A 32 -8.54 -9.31 11.61
C GLN A 32 -9.83 -10.05 11.98
N SER A 33 -10.67 -10.34 10.99
CA SER A 33 -11.94 -11.04 11.21
C SER A 33 -11.74 -12.55 11.39
N HIS A 34 -10.79 -13.13 10.66
CA HIS A 34 -10.50 -14.56 10.66
C HIS A 34 -8.98 -14.78 10.61
N PRO A 35 -8.27 -14.68 11.75
CA PRO A 35 -6.82 -14.82 11.79
C PRO A 35 -6.43 -16.28 11.57
N THR A 36 -6.16 -16.62 10.32
CA THR A 36 -5.58 -17.89 9.89
C THR A 36 -4.25 -17.64 9.20
N GLU A 37 -3.37 -18.64 9.16
CA GLU A 37 -2.08 -18.53 8.46
C GLU A 37 -2.24 -18.03 7.02
N GLU A 38 -3.27 -18.50 6.29
CA GLU A 38 -3.55 -18.08 4.91
C GLU A 38 -3.92 -16.59 4.82
N THR A 39 -4.81 -16.11 5.68
CA THR A 39 -5.22 -14.69 5.68
C THR A 39 -4.10 -13.76 6.12
N ILE A 40 -3.28 -14.17 7.09
CA ILE A 40 -2.12 -13.42 7.56
C ILE A 40 -1.07 -13.34 6.46
N GLU A 41 -0.77 -14.45 5.79
CA GLU A 41 0.17 -14.47 4.67
C GLU A 41 -0.35 -13.64 3.49
N HIS A 42 -1.65 -13.71 3.19
CA HIS A 42 -2.26 -12.87 2.15
C HIS A 42 -2.19 -11.37 2.50
N ALA A 43 -2.46 -11.01 3.76
CA ALA A 43 -2.33 -9.64 4.25
C ALA A 43 -0.88 -9.14 4.17
N LYS A 44 0.09 -9.99 4.52
CA LYS A 44 1.52 -9.69 4.42
C LYS A 44 1.94 -9.42 2.98
N ASN A 45 1.60 -10.33 2.05
CA ASN A 45 1.93 -10.16 0.62
C ASN A 45 1.30 -8.89 0.04
N SER A 46 0.07 -8.58 0.42
CA SER A 46 -0.63 -7.37 -0.02
C SER A 46 0.05 -6.10 0.52
N LEU A 47 0.50 -6.14 1.77
CA LEU A 47 1.24 -5.04 2.40
C LEU A 47 2.61 -4.82 1.74
N GLU A 48 3.36 -5.89 1.46
CA GLU A 48 4.64 -5.80 0.72
C GLU A 48 4.44 -5.20 -0.68
N HIS A 49 3.34 -5.55 -1.35
CA HIS A 49 3.00 -4.96 -2.65
C HIS A 49 2.69 -3.46 -2.54
N ALA A 50 1.93 -3.06 -1.52
CA ALA A 50 1.65 -1.65 -1.23
C ALA A 50 2.93 -0.85 -0.96
N GLU A 51 3.86 -1.40 -0.18
CA GLU A 51 5.16 -0.79 0.08
C GLU A 51 5.95 -0.54 -1.20
N HIS A 52 6.01 -1.54 -2.08
CA HIS A 52 6.68 -1.41 -3.37
C HIS A 52 6.01 -0.35 -4.26
N SER A 53 4.68 -0.29 -4.32
CA SER A 53 3.97 0.71 -5.10
C SER A 53 4.18 2.13 -4.56
N VAL A 54 4.17 2.32 -3.23
CA VAL A 54 4.46 3.62 -2.60
C VAL A 54 5.91 4.04 -2.83
N GLN A 55 6.86 3.10 -2.79
CA GLN A 55 8.25 3.36 -3.12
C GLN A 55 8.42 3.82 -4.57
N GLN A 56 7.71 3.21 -5.52
CA GLN A 56 7.70 3.66 -6.92
C GLN A 56 7.04 5.03 -7.08
N ALA A 57 5.99 5.31 -6.30
CA ALA A 57 5.38 6.63 -6.21
C ALA A 57 6.22 7.63 -5.38
N SER A 58 7.41 7.26 -4.89
CA SER A 58 8.32 8.20 -4.22
C SER A 58 9.24 8.93 -5.20
N ASP A 59 9.43 8.39 -6.40
CA ASP A 59 10.24 8.98 -7.48
C ASP A 59 9.55 10.14 -8.22
N ILE A 60 8.33 10.49 -7.84
CA ILE A 60 7.54 11.57 -8.46
C ILE A 60 7.64 12.88 -7.69
N GLU A 61 7.50 14.01 -8.40
CA GLU A 61 7.61 15.36 -7.83
C GLU A 61 6.48 15.73 -6.85
N ASN A 62 5.41 14.93 -6.75
CA ASN A 62 4.27 15.20 -5.89
C ASN A 62 4.47 14.66 -4.46
N GLN A 63 5.18 15.44 -3.65
CA GLN A 63 5.49 15.11 -2.25
C GLN A 63 4.26 15.07 -1.33
N ASP A 64 3.21 15.84 -1.62
CA ASP A 64 1.98 15.83 -0.80
C ASP A 64 1.21 14.52 -0.98
N ALA A 65 1.04 14.06 -2.23
CA ALA A 65 0.44 12.77 -2.50
C ALA A 65 1.25 11.62 -1.89
N LEU A 66 2.59 11.70 -1.97
CA LEU A 66 3.46 10.70 -1.36
C LEU A 66 3.27 10.62 0.16
N LYS A 67 3.21 11.77 0.85
CA LYS A 67 2.98 11.80 2.31
C LYS A 67 1.66 11.18 2.71
N MET A 68 0.60 11.40 1.93
CA MET A 68 -0.69 10.76 2.18
C MET A 68 -0.57 9.24 2.05
N LEU A 69 0.01 8.74 0.95
CA LEU A 69 0.22 7.31 0.72
C LEU A 69 1.07 6.66 1.81
N GLN A 70 2.13 7.34 2.27
CA GLN A 70 2.97 6.86 3.37
C GLN A 70 2.20 6.82 4.69
N GLY A 71 1.33 7.80 4.94
CA GLY A 71 0.49 7.84 6.13
C GLY A 71 -0.52 6.68 6.15
N ASP A 72 -1.19 6.45 5.02
CA ASP A 72 -2.10 5.31 4.86
C ASP A 72 -1.32 4.01 5.09
N LEU A 73 -0.24 3.79 4.32
CA LEU A 73 0.58 2.58 4.43
C LEU A 73 1.09 2.31 5.86
N ASP A 74 1.47 3.34 6.62
CA ASP A 74 1.86 3.17 8.02
C ASP A 74 0.70 2.68 8.90
N GLN A 75 -0.52 3.19 8.66
CA GLN A 75 -1.73 2.70 9.32
C GLN A 75 -1.97 1.22 9.03
N GLU A 76 -1.87 0.79 7.77
CA GLU A 76 -2.00 -0.62 7.40
C GLU A 76 -0.89 -1.47 8.03
N ARG A 77 0.37 -0.98 8.08
CA ARG A 77 1.47 -1.65 8.78
C ARG A 77 1.18 -1.85 10.26
N GLN A 78 0.61 -0.86 10.93
CA GLN A 78 0.25 -0.98 12.35
C GLN A 78 -0.91 -1.97 12.55
N ALA A 79 -1.90 -1.96 11.67
CA ALA A 79 -3.00 -2.91 11.70
C ALA A 79 -2.50 -4.36 11.49
N PHE A 80 -1.60 -4.57 10.52
CA PHE A 80 -0.97 -5.87 10.26
C PHE A 80 -0.14 -6.37 11.46
N LYS A 81 0.66 -5.49 12.09
CA LYS A 81 1.42 -5.86 13.30
C LYS A 81 0.53 -6.31 14.46
N THR A 82 -0.71 -5.84 14.52
CA THR A 82 -1.63 -6.23 15.58
C THR A 82 -2.10 -7.67 15.38
N ILE A 83 -2.47 -8.05 14.15
CA ILE A 83 -2.89 -9.41 13.82
C ILE A 83 -1.74 -10.41 13.83
N SER A 84 -0.54 -10.01 13.40
CA SER A 84 0.62 -10.91 13.34
C SER A 84 1.28 -11.18 14.70
N LYS A 85 0.82 -10.52 15.78
CA LYS A 85 1.32 -10.68 17.15
C LYS A 85 0.34 -11.43 18.06
N GLN A 86 -0.78 -11.92 17.52
CA GLN A 86 -1.79 -12.62 18.30
C GLN A 86 -1.48 -14.11 18.55
N ASP A 87 -0.28 -14.58 18.20
CA ASP A 87 0.25 -15.91 18.56
C ASP A 87 0.80 -16.00 19.99
#